data_AF-J9WB51-F1
#
_entry.id   AF-J9WB51-F1
#
_cell.length_a   1.000
_cell.length_b   1.000
_cell.length_c   1.000
_cell.angle_alpha   90.00
_cell.angle_beta   90.00
_cell.angle_gamma   90.00
#
_symmetry.space_group_name_H-M   'P 1'
#
loop_
_entity.id
_entity.type
_entity.pdbx_description
1 polymer ?
#
loop_
_entity_poly.entity_id
_entity_poly.type
_entity_poly.pdbx_seq_one_letter_code
_entity_poly.pdbx_strand_id
1 'polypeptide(L)'
;MRTIAYRHAAAVGLTALTLITAACGNGKSVNASAPPQVGASATSTSKPPAPPTEVKVLGEGNIEVTLTGAIAAKYSSATQDQKQALGKPLTGDRNAGKRESGLVFQQFQGGVITARNDAAGTPAFITTGKIREAWNVPRDPNGVPAITGNNGSAGPLGFPTSDVNTVGDLLVSNFEHGKIEYNPKTGQVEVTVNGNVVPSGL
;
A
#
# COMPACT_ATOMS: atom_id res chain seq x y z
N MET A 1 2.62 1.28 -44.56
CA MET A 1 3.30 -0.04 -44.53
C MET A 1 4.73 0.17 -44.07
N ARG A 2 5.06 -0.22 -42.83
CA ARG A 2 6.43 -0.48 -42.35
C ARG A 2 6.31 -1.40 -41.15
N THR A 3 6.92 -2.57 -41.26
CA THR A 3 6.66 -3.79 -40.49
C THR A 3 7.49 -3.82 -39.21
N ILE A 4 6.89 -4.33 -38.15
CA ILE A 4 7.46 -4.56 -36.82
C ILE A 4 8.42 -5.77 -36.86
N ALA A 5 9.55 -5.69 -36.16
CA ALA A 5 10.33 -6.85 -35.74
C ALA A 5 10.97 -6.60 -34.37
N TYR A 6 10.36 -7.13 -33.30
CA TYR A 6 11.01 -7.29 -31.99
C TYR A 6 11.48 -8.74 -31.88
N ARG A 7 12.80 -8.95 -31.73
CA ARG A 7 13.39 -10.27 -31.50
C ARG A 7 13.49 -10.52 -29.99
N HIS A 8 12.86 -11.58 -29.52
CA HIS A 8 13.05 -12.13 -28.19
C HIS A 8 14.42 -12.82 -28.08
N ALA A 9 15.10 -12.66 -26.94
CA ALA A 9 16.20 -13.50 -26.53
C ALA A 9 15.93 -14.00 -25.10
N ALA A 10 15.64 -15.29 -24.98
CA ALA A 10 15.61 -16.03 -23.73
C ALA A 10 17.04 -16.52 -23.43
N ALA A 11 17.51 -16.34 -22.20
CA ALA A 11 18.76 -16.92 -21.73
C ALA A 11 18.46 -17.90 -20.58
N VAL A 12 18.71 -19.18 -20.86
CA VAL A 12 18.77 -20.29 -19.90
C VAL A 12 20.16 -20.27 -19.26
N GLY A 13 20.24 -20.34 -17.93
CA GLY A 13 21.49 -20.47 -17.19
C GLY A 13 21.37 -21.54 -16.12
N LEU A 14 21.76 -22.76 -16.46
CA LEU A 14 22.04 -23.86 -15.53
C LEU A 14 23.51 -23.76 -15.09
N THR A 15 23.77 -23.74 -13.79
CA THR A 15 25.11 -23.97 -13.24
C THR A 15 25.06 -25.02 -12.13
N ALA A 16 25.72 -26.15 -12.41
CA ALA A 16 26.13 -27.17 -11.45
C ALA A 16 27.60 -26.94 -11.06
N LEU A 17 28.13 -27.81 -10.18
CA LEU A 17 29.50 -27.98 -9.63
C LEU A 17 29.54 -27.60 -8.13
N THR A 18 30.14 -28.34 -7.19
CA THR A 18 31.06 -29.49 -7.22
C THR A 18 31.16 -30.09 -5.80
N LEU A 19 31.26 -31.42 -5.67
CA LEU A 19 31.66 -32.09 -4.43
C LEU A 19 33.18 -31.94 -4.19
N ILE A 20 33.58 -31.75 -2.93
CA ILE A 20 34.95 -31.95 -2.47
C ILE A 20 34.95 -33.03 -1.39
N THR A 21 35.68 -34.10 -1.65
CA THR A 21 36.02 -35.19 -0.72
C THR A 21 37.53 -35.18 -0.45
N ALA A 22 37.94 -35.23 0.82
CA ALA A 22 39.22 -35.72 1.38
C ALA A 22 39.26 -35.29 2.88
N ALA A 23 39.82 -35.98 3.88
CA ALA A 23 40.77 -37.08 3.93
C ALA A 23 40.66 -37.84 5.28
N CYS A 24 41.12 -39.09 5.30
CA CYS A 24 41.23 -39.97 6.45
C CYS A 24 42.37 -39.59 7.42
N GLY A 25 42.21 -39.92 8.70
CA GLY A 25 43.30 -40.02 9.68
C GLY A 25 42.89 -40.95 10.84
N ASN A 26 43.60 -42.07 11.00
CA ASN A 26 43.25 -43.22 11.84
C ASN A 26 43.92 -43.14 13.24
N GLY A 27 43.15 -43.28 14.33
CA GLY A 27 43.65 -43.38 15.71
C GLY A 27 42.72 -44.26 16.57
N LYS A 28 43.30 -45.19 17.33
CA LYS A 28 42.69 -46.43 17.82
C LYS A 28 42.14 -46.33 19.26
N SER A 29 40.88 -46.76 19.47
CA SER A 29 40.23 -47.35 20.68
C SER A 29 40.20 -46.51 22.00
N VAL A 30 39.15 -46.40 22.83
CA VAL A 30 38.10 -47.34 23.31
C VAL A 30 36.86 -46.59 23.86
N ASN A 31 35.68 -47.19 23.69
CA ASN A 31 34.51 -47.29 24.57
C ASN A 31 33.99 -46.07 25.40
N ALA A 32 32.86 -45.48 24.99
CA ALA A 32 31.63 -45.35 25.82
C ALA A 32 30.49 -44.74 24.99
N SER A 33 29.32 -45.37 25.07
CA SER A 33 28.10 -45.04 24.33
C SER A 33 27.48 -43.72 24.78
N ALA A 34 27.15 -42.85 23.83
CA ALA A 34 26.11 -41.84 23.97
C ALA A 34 25.29 -41.81 22.67
N PRO A 35 23.95 -41.89 22.71
CA PRO A 35 23.16 -41.87 21.50
C PRO A 35 23.29 -40.48 20.83
N PRO A 36 23.41 -40.41 19.50
CA PRO A 36 23.38 -39.12 18.82
C PRO A 36 22.00 -38.50 19.04
N GLN A 37 21.97 -37.37 19.71
CA GLN A 37 20.77 -36.54 19.73
C GLN A 37 20.53 -36.10 18.28
N VAL A 38 19.48 -36.66 17.70
CA VAL A 38 18.92 -36.21 16.43
C VAL A 38 18.49 -34.78 16.69
N GLY A 39 19.37 -33.83 16.39
CA GLY A 39 19.04 -32.42 16.36
C GLY A 39 18.03 -32.22 15.26
N ALA A 40 16.75 -32.36 15.60
CA ALA A 40 15.67 -31.91 14.76
C ALA A 40 15.91 -30.41 14.58
N SER A 41 16.50 -30.02 13.45
CA SER A 41 16.46 -28.66 12.96
C SER A 41 15.00 -28.36 12.67
N ALA A 42 14.28 -27.95 13.72
CA ALA A 42 12.99 -27.31 13.58
C ALA A 42 13.26 -26.02 12.82
N THR A 43 13.04 -26.06 11.50
CA THR A 43 12.92 -24.86 10.69
C THR A 43 11.66 -24.16 11.18
N SER A 44 11.81 -23.35 12.24
CA SER A 44 10.76 -22.48 12.73
C SER A 44 10.51 -21.46 11.62
N THR A 45 9.49 -21.71 10.80
CA THR A 45 8.93 -20.69 9.92
C THR A 45 8.39 -19.59 10.82
N SER A 46 9.20 -18.56 11.07
CA SER A 46 8.82 -17.42 11.89
C SER A 46 7.66 -16.71 11.19
N LYS A 47 6.45 -16.90 11.70
CA LYS A 47 5.29 -16.13 11.25
C LYS A 47 5.59 -14.65 11.50
N PRO A 48 5.45 -13.76 10.50
CA PRO A 48 5.61 -12.33 10.72
C PRO A 48 4.72 -11.85 11.88
N PRO A 49 5.20 -10.90 12.70
CA PRO A 49 4.41 -10.32 13.77
C PRO A 49 3.08 -9.78 13.24
N ALA A 50 2.01 -9.95 14.01
CA ALA A 50 0.72 -9.35 13.66
C ALA A 50 0.86 -7.82 13.61
N PRO A 51 0.21 -7.14 12.63
CA PRO A 51 0.23 -5.69 12.56
C PRO A 51 -0.42 -5.08 13.82
N PRO A 52 0.01 -3.88 14.24
CA PRO A 52 -0.52 -3.22 15.42
C PRO A 52 -1.99 -2.84 15.23
N THR A 53 -2.78 -3.01 16.28
CA THR A 53 -4.20 -2.65 16.31
C THR A 53 -4.43 -1.20 16.72
N GLU A 54 -3.46 -0.57 17.40
CA GLU A 54 -3.52 0.83 17.82
C GLU A 54 -2.16 1.50 17.66
N VAL A 55 -2.17 2.79 17.30
CA VAL A 55 -0.97 3.65 17.24
C VAL A 55 -1.32 5.02 17.79
N LYS A 56 -0.61 5.45 18.82
CA LYS A 56 -0.72 6.80 19.37
C LYS A 56 0.25 7.74 18.67
N VAL A 57 -0.25 8.86 18.18
CA VAL A 57 0.53 9.87 17.46
C VAL A 57 0.11 11.27 17.87
N LEU A 58 1.04 12.21 17.76
CA LEU A 58 0.75 13.62 18.00
C LEU A 58 0.03 14.24 16.79
N GLY A 59 -1.24 14.59 16.96
CA GLY A 59 -2.06 15.26 15.96
C GLY A 59 -1.86 16.77 15.89
N GLU A 60 -2.68 17.40 15.06
CA GLU A 60 -2.76 18.85 14.96
C GLU A 60 -3.07 19.51 16.31
N GLY A 61 -2.45 20.65 16.60
CA GLY A 61 -2.56 21.31 17.91
C GLY A 61 -1.83 20.57 19.05
N ASN A 62 -0.98 19.58 18.74
CA ASN A 62 -0.26 18.74 19.70
C ASN A 62 -1.18 17.93 20.63
N ILE A 63 -2.33 17.53 20.11
CA ILE A 63 -3.27 16.64 20.82
C ILE A 63 -2.97 15.20 20.38
N GLU A 64 -2.89 14.27 21.33
CA GLU A 64 -2.72 12.85 21.01
C GLU A 64 -3.94 12.32 20.26
N VAL A 65 -3.69 11.63 19.15
CA VAL A 65 -4.68 10.90 18.35
C VAL A 65 -4.34 9.42 18.41
N THR A 66 -5.33 8.58 18.71
CA THR A 66 -5.20 7.12 18.65
C THR A 66 -5.75 6.63 17.33
N LEU A 67 -4.87 6.20 16.43
CA LEU A 67 -5.24 5.48 15.22
C LEU A 67 -5.59 4.03 15.61
N THR A 68 -6.61 3.45 14.98
CA THR A 68 -7.08 2.09 15.30
C THR A 68 -7.22 1.21 14.06
N GLY A 69 -7.23 -0.11 14.26
CA GLY A 69 -7.53 -1.12 13.24
C GLY A 69 -6.69 -1.01 11.96
N ALA A 70 -7.35 -1.07 10.81
CA ALA A 70 -6.69 -0.98 9.51
C ALA A 70 -5.92 0.33 9.31
N ILE A 71 -6.37 1.43 9.91
CA ILE A 71 -5.69 2.72 9.86
C ILE A 71 -4.37 2.68 10.65
N ALA A 72 -4.40 2.12 11.87
CA ALA A 72 -3.21 1.91 12.71
C ALA A 72 -2.16 1.03 12.02
N ALA A 73 -2.61 -0.10 11.47
CA ALA A 73 -1.77 -1.03 10.72
C ALA A 73 -1.13 -0.34 9.52
N LYS A 74 -1.92 0.40 8.73
CA LYS A 74 -1.42 1.11 7.57
C LYS A 74 -0.42 2.20 7.94
N TYR A 75 -0.77 3.08 8.88
CA TYR A 75 0.13 4.14 9.33
C TYR A 75 1.45 3.57 9.85
N SER A 76 1.42 2.48 10.62
CA SER A 76 2.64 1.80 11.10
C SER A 76 3.54 1.34 9.97
N SER A 77 2.96 0.70 8.96
CA SER A 77 3.67 0.17 7.79
C SER A 77 4.08 1.23 6.75
N ALA A 78 3.54 2.45 6.86
CA ALA A 78 3.78 3.50 5.88
C ALA A 78 5.25 3.93 5.87
N THR A 79 5.76 4.22 4.67
CA THR A 79 7.12 4.74 4.49
C THR A 79 7.26 6.12 5.11
N GLN A 80 8.49 6.57 5.33
CA GLN A 80 8.73 7.91 5.86
C GLN A 80 8.17 8.99 4.93
N ASP A 81 8.36 8.83 3.62
CA ASP A 81 7.83 9.77 2.62
C ASP A 81 6.30 9.81 2.64
N GLN A 82 5.64 8.66 2.79
CA GLN A 82 4.18 8.60 2.95
C GLN A 82 3.71 9.31 4.21
N LYS A 83 4.41 9.12 5.35
CA LYS A 83 4.10 9.81 6.62
C LYS A 83 4.32 11.32 6.51
N GLN A 84 5.39 11.74 5.83
CA GLN A 84 5.68 13.15 5.58
C GLN A 84 4.62 13.78 4.67
N ALA A 85 4.21 13.09 3.61
CA ALA A 85 3.16 13.55 2.70
C ALA A 85 1.78 13.62 3.38
N LEU A 86 1.49 12.72 4.31
CA LEU A 86 0.28 12.80 5.15
C LEU A 86 0.34 13.98 6.13
N GLY A 87 1.48 14.20 6.78
CA GLY A 87 1.60 15.16 7.87
C GLY A 87 0.92 14.68 9.15
N LYS A 88 0.51 15.62 10.01
CA LYS A 88 -0.16 15.28 11.28
C LYS A 88 -1.60 14.82 11.03
N PRO A 89 -2.13 13.86 11.80
CA PRO A 89 -3.55 13.56 11.77
C PRO A 89 -4.35 14.76 12.29
N LEU A 90 -5.48 15.01 11.64
CA LEU A 90 -6.44 16.03 12.08
C LEU A 90 -7.24 15.50 13.26
N THR A 91 -7.57 16.39 14.19
CA THR A 91 -8.23 16.05 15.47
C THR A 91 -9.74 16.28 15.40
N GLY A 92 -10.49 15.64 16.30
CA GLY A 92 -11.94 15.75 16.40
C GLY A 92 -12.72 14.78 15.51
N ASP A 93 -13.94 14.44 15.93
CA ASP A 93 -14.72 13.30 15.41
C ASP A 93 -15.09 13.40 13.93
N ARG A 94 -15.14 14.61 13.36
CA ARG A 94 -15.40 14.79 11.92
C ARG A 94 -14.23 14.33 11.04
N ASN A 95 -13.04 14.21 11.61
CA ASN A 95 -11.80 13.91 10.91
C ASN A 95 -11.43 12.42 10.95
N ALA A 96 -12.11 11.61 11.75
CA ALA A 96 -11.91 10.18 11.81
C ALA A 96 -13.21 9.46 12.13
N GLY A 97 -13.45 8.30 11.53
CA GLY A 97 -14.62 7.51 11.88
C GLY A 97 -15.03 6.51 10.82
N LYS A 98 -16.21 5.92 11.05
CA LYS A 98 -16.86 4.96 10.16
C LYS A 98 -18.05 5.62 9.47
N ARG A 99 -18.14 5.51 8.16
CA ARG A 99 -19.29 5.96 7.37
C ARG A 99 -20.35 4.86 7.30
N GLU A 100 -21.58 5.23 6.93
CA GLU A 100 -22.67 4.27 6.67
C GLU A 100 -22.30 3.23 5.61
N SER A 101 -21.46 3.60 4.64
CA SER A 101 -20.91 2.68 3.64
C SER A 101 -19.96 1.61 4.20
N GLY A 102 -19.65 1.67 5.50
CA GLY A 102 -18.65 0.84 6.16
C GLY A 102 -17.25 1.43 6.14
N LEU A 103 -16.94 2.39 5.24
CA LEU A 103 -15.62 3.01 5.13
C LEU A 103 -15.14 3.54 6.47
N VAL A 104 -13.96 3.14 6.91
CA VAL A 104 -13.24 3.80 8.00
C VAL A 104 -12.16 4.73 7.46
N PHE A 105 -11.98 5.87 8.11
CA PHE A 105 -11.00 6.87 7.66
C PHE A 105 -10.36 7.62 8.82
N GLN A 106 -9.17 8.14 8.57
CA GLN A 106 -8.52 9.20 9.34
C GLN A 106 -7.99 10.24 8.36
N GLN A 107 -8.37 11.50 8.55
CA GLN A 107 -7.88 12.65 7.81
C GLN A 107 -6.55 13.12 8.39
N PHE A 108 -5.65 13.54 7.51
CA PHE A 108 -4.37 14.13 7.84
C PHE A 108 -4.24 15.45 7.09
N GLN A 109 -3.30 16.31 7.50
CA GLN A 109 -3.10 17.63 6.88
C GLN A 109 -2.92 17.56 5.35
N GLY A 110 -2.18 16.56 4.86
CA GLY A 110 -1.88 16.39 3.43
C GLY A 110 -2.68 15.28 2.74
N GLY A 111 -3.61 14.61 3.43
CA GLY A 111 -4.34 13.50 2.82
C GLY A 111 -5.25 12.73 3.77
N VAL A 112 -5.42 11.45 3.47
CA VAL A 112 -6.30 10.55 4.23
C VAL A 112 -5.76 9.13 4.18
N ILE A 113 -5.98 8.39 5.26
CA ILE A 113 -5.92 6.93 5.23
C ILE A 113 -7.36 6.43 5.25
N THR A 114 -7.70 5.54 4.33
CA THR A 114 -9.04 4.92 4.29
C THR A 114 -8.96 3.41 4.18
N ALA A 115 -9.90 2.71 4.79
CA ALA A 115 -10.11 1.27 4.63
C ALA A 115 -11.59 1.02 4.32
N ARG A 116 -11.89 -0.03 3.55
CA ARG A 116 -13.27 -0.33 3.15
C ARG A 116 -14.19 -0.63 4.34
N ASN A 117 -13.64 -1.18 5.42
CA ASN A 117 -14.32 -1.47 6.67
C ASN A 117 -13.33 -1.58 7.84
N ASP A 118 -13.86 -1.78 9.05
CA ASP A 118 -13.12 -1.95 10.31
C ASP A 118 -12.69 -3.38 10.62
N ALA A 119 -12.93 -4.34 9.72
CA ALA A 119 -12.51 -5.72 9.96
C ALA A 119 -10.97 -5.83 10.01
N ALA A 120 -10.49 -6.67 10.92
CA ALA A 120 -9.06 -6.93 11.06
C ALA A 120 -8.48 -7.49 9.75
N GLY A 121 -7.33 -6.96 9.33
CA GLY A 121 -6.66 -7.37 8.09
C GLY A 121 -7.21 -6.73 6.82
N THR A 122 -8.28 -5.91 6.90
CA THR A 122 -8.74 -5.11 5.76
C THR A 122 -7.63 -4.16 5.31
N PRO A 123 -7.24 -4.15 4.02
CA PRO A 123 -6.27 -3.20 3.51
C PRO A 123 -6.77 -1.76 3.66
N ALA A 124 -5.86 -0.87 4.04
CA ALA A 124 -6.08 0.56 4.03
C ALA A 124 -5.04 1.26 3.16
N PHE A 125 -5.43 2.40 2.58
CA PHE A 125 -4.69 3.07 1.53
C PHE A 125 -4.54 4.56 1.81
N ILE A 126 -3.38 5.08 1.42
CA ILE A 126 -3.00 6.48 1.55
C ILE A 126 -3.31 7.22 0.26
N THR A 127 -4.15 8.26 0.35
CA THR A 127 -4.44 9.18 -0.75
C THR A 127 -4.04 10.60 -0.34
N THR A 128 -3.18 11.26 -1.12
CA THR A 128 -2.59 12.58 -0.79
C THR A 128 -2.55 13.52 -2.00
N GLY A 129 -2.26 14.80 -1.77
CA GLY A 129 -1.93 15.79 -2.80
C GLY A 129 -2.98 15.96 -3.91
N LYS A 130 -2.53 16.22 -5.15
CA LYS A 130 -3.39 16.46 -6.31
C LYS A 130 -4.33 15.30 -6.64
N ILE A 131 -3.93 14.07 -6.32
CA ILE A 131 -4.79 12.89 -6.43
C ILE A 131 -5.95 12.97 -5.44
N ARG A 132 -5.69 13.31 -4.17
CA ARG A 132 -6.72 13.53 -3.15
C ARG A 132 -7.67 14.65 -3.55
N GLU A 133 -7.14 15.76 -4.07
CA GLU A 133 -7.93 16.89 -4.55
C GLU A 133 -8.90 16.45 -5.66
N ALA A 134 -8.41 15.76 -6.70
CA ALA A 134 -9.23 15.29 -7.82
C ALA A 134 -10.26 14.23 -7.41
N TRP A 135 -9.94 13.38 -6.43
CA TRP A 135 -10.89 12.41 -5.85
C TRP A 135 -12.00 13.11 -5.03
N ASN A 136 -11.73 14.28 -4.46
CA ASN A 136 -12.71 15.10 -3.74
C ASN A 136 -13.56 16.01 -4.63
N VAL A 137 -13.28 16.09 -5.94
CA VAL A 137 -14.14 16.82 -6.87
C VAL A 137 -15.51 16.13 -6.96
N PRO A 138 -16.61 16.84 -6.68
CA PRO A 138 -17.97 16.34 -6.91
C PRO A 138 -18.19 16.01 -8.39
N ARG A 139 -18.70 14.81 -8.68
CA ARG A 139 -18.90 14.29 -10.03
C ARG A 139 -20.28 13.68 -10.19
N ASP A 140 -20.81 13.77 -11.41
CA ASP A 140 -21.98 13.01 -11.82
C ASP A 140 -21.66 11.51 -11.94
N PRO A 141 -22.65 10.63 -12.17
CA PRO A 141 -22.41 9.19 -12.32
C PRO A 141 -21.46 8.80 -13.46
N ASN A 142 -21.25 9.67 -14.46
CA ASN A 142 -20.32 9.45 -15.56
C ASN A 142 -18.89 9.91 -15.24
N GLY A 143 -18.64 10.47 -14.06
CA GLY A 143 -17.33 10.98 -13.65
C GLY A 143 -17.07 12.43 -14.05
N VAL A 144 -18.02 13.12 -14.68
CA VAL A 144 -17.85 14.51 -15.09
C VAL A 144 -18.05 15.41 -13.87
N PRO A 145 -17.17 16.41 -13.62
CA PRO A 145 -17.35 17.35 -12.51
C PRO A 145 -18.73 18.02 -12.53
N ALA A 146 -19.44 17.95 -11.40
CA ALA A 146 -20.80 18.48 -11.25
C ALA A 146 -21.05 18.92 -9.80
N ILE A 147 -21.53 20.15 -9.59
CA ILE A 147 -21.74 20.73 -8.25
C ILE A 147 -22.67 19.89 -7.37
N THR A 148 -23.69 19.27 -7.96
CA THR A 148 -24.66 18.40 -7.25
C THR A 148 -24.22 16.93 -7.21
N GLY A 149 -22.99 16.64 -7.64
CA GLY A 149 -22.43 15.30 -7.71
C GLY A 149 -21.92 14.77 -6.38
N ASN A 150 -21.48 13.52 -6.38
CA ASN A 150 -20.84 12.86 -5.25
C ASN A 150 -19.31 12.85 -5.42
N ASN A 151 -18.58 12.76 -4.32
CA ASN A 151 -17.11 12.71 -4.31
C ASN A 151 -16.58 11.66 -3.34
N GLY A 152 -15.26 11.52 -3.32
CA GLY A 152 -14.59 10.56 -2.46
C GLY A 152 -15.10 9.13 -2.70
N SER A 153 -15.24 8.35 -1.64
CA SER A 153 -15.70 6.96 -1.71
C SER A 153 -17.17 6.81 -2.10
N ALA A 154 -17.97 7.87 -2.00
CA ALA A 154 -19.37 7.88 -2.44
C ALA A 154 -19.52 8.36 -3.90
N GLY A 155 -18.43 8.88 -4.48
CA GLY A 155 -18.38 9.33 -5.86
C GLY A 155 -18.14 8.18 -6.85
N PRO A 156 -18.16 8.50 -8.16
CA PRO A 156 -18.09 7.50 -9.22
C PRO A 156 -16.74 6.78 -9.34
N LEU A 157 -15.68 7.27 -8.68
CA LEU A 157 -14.41 6.56 -8.57
C LEU A 157 -14.46 5.41 -7.54
N GLY A 158 -15.29 5.55 -6.50
CA GLY A 158 -15.39 4.59 -5.40
C GLY A 158 -14.21 4.64 -4.42
N PHE A 159 -13.99 3.52 -3.73
CA PHE A 159 -12.98 3.39 -2.68
C PHE A 159 -11.56 3.32 -3.29
N PRO A 160 -10.53 3.82 -2.61
CA PRO A 160 -9.15 3.57 -3.02
C PRO A 160 -8.83 2.06 -2.95
N THR A 161 -8.06 1.58 -3.92
CA THR A 161 -7.57 0.18 -4.00
C THR A 161 -6.04 0.10 -4.05
N SER A 162 -5.36 1.25 -4.07
CA SER A 162 -3.92 1.36 -3.88
C SER A 162 -3.55 2.64 -3.16
N ASP A 163 -2.35 2.70 -2.58
CA ASP A 163 -1.72 3.96 -2.23
C ASP A 163 -1.48 4.82 -3.49
N VAL A 164 -1.06 6.06 -3.27
CA VAL A 164 -0.30 6.83 -4.26
C VAL A 164 1.08 6.17 -4.46
N ASN A 165 1.37 5.73 -5.68
CA ASN A 165 2.63 5.11 -6.07
C ASN A 165 3.28 5.87 -7.22
N THR A 166 4.61 5.89 -7.26
CA THR A 166 5.35 6.40 -8.40
C THR A 166 5.38 5.37 -9.53
N VAL A 167 4.93 5.75 -10.72
CA VAL A 167 4.95 4.92 -11.94
C VAL A 167 5.61 5.73 -13.04
N GLY A 168 6.90 5.46 -13.29
CA GLY A 168 7.71 6.32 -14.16
C GLY A 168 7.78 7.73 -13.61
N ASP A 169 7.34 8.71 -14.40
CA ASP A 169 7.29 10.13 -14.02
C ASP A 169 5.97 10.54 -13.35
N LEU A 170 5.02 9.62 -13.17
CA LEU A 170 3.69 9.91 -12.64
C LEU A 170 3.54 9.44 -11.19
N LEU A 171 2.66 10.10 -10.46
CA LEU A 171 2.03 9.55 -9.26
C LEU A 171 0.67 8.97 -9.65
N VAL A 172 0.39 7.75 -9.22
CA VAL A 172 -0.82 7.00 -9.61
C VAL A 172 -1.48 6.40 -8.38
N SER A 173 -2.80 6.54 -8.28
CA SER A 173 -3.62 5.80 -7.32
C SER A 173 -4.81 5.18 -8.02
N ASN A 174 -5.09 3.92 -7.70
CA ASN A 174 -6.23 3.17 -8.22
C ASN A 174 -7.40 3.24 -7.26
N PHE A 175 -8.59 3.21 -7.83
CA PHE A 175 -9.87 3.18 -7.15
C PHE A 175 -10.72 2.05 -7.74
N GLU A 176 -11.84 1.71 -7.10
CA GLU A 176 -12.69 0.60 -7.53
C GLU A 176 -13.17 0.72 -8.98
N HIS A 177 -13.41 1.94 -9.43
CA HIS A 177 -14.01 2.23 -10.73
C HIS A 177 -13.12 3.13 -11.57
N GLY A 178 -11.82 3.17 -11.30
CA GLY A 178 -10.94 4.07 -12.04
C GLY A 178 -9.56 4.25 -11.44
N LYS A 179 -8.89 5.29 -11.92
CA LYS A 179 -7.56 5.71 -11.43
C LYS A 179 -7.40 7.21 -11.60
N ILE A 180 -6.50 7.77 -10.81
CA ILE A 180 -6.06 9.16 -10.96
C ILE A 180 -4.54 9.14 -11.11
N GLU A 181 -4.06 9.88 -12.10
CA GLU A 181 -2.65 10.04 -12.42
C GLU A 181 -2.29 11.53 -12.30
N TYR A 182 -1.15 11.82 -11.71
CA TYR A 182 -0.63 13.18 -11.56
C TYR A 182 0.81 13.24 -12.04
N ASN A 183 1.10 14.18 -12.94
CA ASN A 183 2.44 14.49 -13.37
C ASN A 183 2.99 15.68 -12.56
N PRO A 184 3.92 15.47 -11.62
CA PRO A 184 4.49 16.55 -10.81
C PRO A 184 5.33 17.54 -11.62
N LYS A 185 5.83 17.16 -12.80
CA LYS A 185 6.62 18.06 -13.67
C LYS A 185 5.75 19.03 -14.44
N THR A 186 4.58 18.58 -14.94
CA THR A 186 3.68 19.40 -15.76
C THR A 186 2.49 19.96 -14.98
N GLY A 187 2.21 19.43 -13.80
CA GLY A 187 1.02 19.76 -13.03
C GLY A 187 -0.26 19.07 -13.52
N GLN A 188 -0.19 18.27 -14.59
CA GLN A 188 -1.35 17.65 -15.21
C GLN A 188 -1.94 16.54 -14.32
N VAL A 189 -3.26 16.53 -14.18
CA VAL A 189 -4.01 15.47 -13.52
C VAL A 189 -4.93 14.80 -14.54
N GLU A 190 -4.77 13.50 -14.73
CA GLU A 190 -5.69 12.69 -15.53
C GLU A 190 -6.57 11.86 -14.59
N VAL A 191 -7.87 11.86 -14.86
CA VAL A 191 -8.85 11.06 -14.13
C VAL A 191 -9.51 10.10 -15.10
N THR A 192 -9.46 8.81 -14.78
CA THR A 192 -10.18 7.77 -15.53
C THR A 192 -11.30 7.22 -14.66
N VAL A 193 -12.53 7.22 -15.18
CA VAL A 193 -13.72 6.62 -14.53
C VAL A 193 -14.32 5.60 -15.48
N ASN A 194 -14.50 4.36 -15.02
CA ASN A 194 -15.02 3.23 -15.80
C ASN A 194 -14.34 3.06 -17.17
N GLY A 195 -13.02 3.28 -17.21
CA GLY A 195 -12.20 3.20 -18.43
C GLY A 195 -12.21 4.45 -19.32
N ASN A 196 -13.02 5.47 -19.00
CA ASN A 196 -13.09 6.71 -19.77
C ASN A 196 -12.29 7.83 -19.10
N VAL A 197 -11.49 8.56 -19.88
CA VAL A 197 -10.83 9.77 -19.39
C VAL A 197 -11.87 10.88 -19.26
N VAL A 198 -11.94 11.51 -18.09
CA VAL A 198 -12.89 12.57 -17.76
C VAL A 198 -12.15 13.83 -17.28
N PRO A 199 -12.78 15.02 -17.33
CA PRO A 199 -12.14 16.24 -16.82
C PRO A 199 -11.73 16.10 -15.35
N SER A 200 -10.52 16.54 -15.01
CA SER A 200 -10.01 16.48 -13.63
C SER A 200 -10.84 17.32 -12.66
N GLY A 201 -11.36 18.46 -13.13
CA GLY A 201 -11.99 19.47 -12.27
C GLY A 201 -10.99 20.29 -11.44
N LEU A 202 -9.70 20.17 -11.76
CA LEU A 202 -8.59 20.94 -11.18
C LEU A 202 -7.95 21.87 -12.22
#